data_AF-A0A7W1T8Z8-F1
#
_entry.id   AF-A0A7W1T8Z8-F1
#
_cell.length_a   1.000
_cell.length_b   1.000
_cell.length_c   1.000
_cell.angle_alpha   90.00
_cell.angle_beta   90.00
_cell.angle_gamma   90.00
#
_symmetry.space_group_name_H-M   'P 1'
#
loop_
_entity.id
_entity.type
_entity.pdbx_description
1 polymer ?
#
loop_
_entity_poly.entity_id
_entity_poly.type
_entity_poly.pdbx_seq_one_letter_code
_entity_poly.pdbx_strand_id
1 'polypeptide(L)'
;MICQSCGENEANIEIRHEFNGQTFSVFLCKGCAEAQSMAYMEEQVAENSVDFLSLLQRTPEKDVEMLECEYCGMSLQAVMDSSKLGCEHCYDKFADNVMQMVERAQNGNKGHVGKVPLAEKEVLAVEEQLRVLQDRIVLLVAEEAFEEAAVVRDQIRALKEDGAGLDEE
;
A
#
# COMPACT_ATOMS: atom_id res chain seq x y z
N MET A 1 -7.14 39.70 -7.98
CA MET A 1 -6.35 39.80 -6.73
C MET A 1 -4.88 39.77 -7.11
N ILE A 2 -3.97 40.41 -6.37
CA ILE A 2 -2.54 40.45 -6.72
C ILE A 2 -1.84 39.23 -6.09
N CYS A 3 -0.84 38.69 -6.79
CA CYS A 3 0.01 37.59 -6.33
C CYS A 3 0.65 37.92 -4.97
N GLN A 4 0.46 37.05 -3.99
CA GLN A 4 0.99 37.23 -2.64
C GLN A 4 2.51 36.98 -2.53
N SER A 5 3.12 36.40 -3.57
CA SER A 5 4.58 36.20 -3.64
C SER A 5 5.30 37.37 -4.32
N CYS A 6 4.89 37.74 -5.55
CA CYS A 6 5.59 38.79 -6.30
C CYS A 6 4.99 40.19 -6.18
N GLY A 7 3.73 40.33 -5.75
CA GLY A 7 3.10 41.65 -5.59
C GLY A 7 2.80 42.40 -6.89
N GLU A 8 3.12 41.84 -8.05
CA GLU A 8 3.04 42.53 -9.35
C GLU A 8 1.97 41.96 -10.30
N ASN A 9 1.82 40.63 -10.31
CA ASN A 9 0.96 39.92 -11.27
C ASN A 9 -0.40 39.57 -10.67
N GLU A 10 -1.41 39.34 -11.52
CA GLU A 10 -2.69 38.81 -11.04
C GLU A 10 -2.55 37.36 -10.52
N ALA A 11 -3.15 37.11 -9.36
CA ALA A 11 -3.24 35.81 -8.75
C ALA A 11 -4.39 35.01 -9.35
N ASN A 12 -4.04 33.92 -10.03
CA ASN A 12 -4.98 33.05 -10.76
C ASN A 12 -4.95 31.61 -10.23
N ILE A 13 -4.09 31.31 -9.24
CA ILE A 13 -3.89 29.98 -8.68
C ILE A 13 -3.99 30.08 -7.15
N GLU A 14 -4.80 29.22 -6.53
CA GLU A 14 -4.88 29.05 -5.08
C GLU A 14 -4.12 27.76 -4.70
N ILE A 15 -3.13 27.88 -3.82
CA ILE A 15 -2.43 26.73 -3.23
C ILE A 15 -2.89 26.59 -1.79
N ARG A 16 -3.37 25.40 -1.40
CA ARG A 16 -3.74 25.06 -0.03
C ARG A 16 -2.68 24.17 0.59
N HIS A 17 -2.21 24.56 1.76
CA HIS A 17 -1.30 23.79 2.59
C HIS A 17 -2.00 23.35 3.86
N GLU A 18 -1.68 22.15 4.32
CA GLU A 18 -2.20 21.60 5.57
C GLU A 18 -1.02 21.37 6.51
N PHE A 19 -1.00 22.05 7.65
CA PHE A 19 0.03 21.88 8.67
C PHE A 19 -0.63 21.67 10.02
N ASN A 20 -0.35 20.53 10.67
CA ASN A 20 -0.96 20.14 11.95
C ASN A 20 -2.50 20.26 11.98
N GLY A 21 -3.15 19.86 10.88
CA GLY A 21 -4.62 19.89 10.75
C GLY A 21 -5.23 21.27 10.56
N GLN A 22 -4.41 22.31 10.34
CA GLN A 22 -4.87 23.64 9.95
C GLN A 22 -4.57 23.88 8.48
N THR A 23 -5.60 24.23 7.71
CA THR A 23 -5.47 24.55 6.28
C THR A 23 -5.25 26.05 6.09
N PHE A 24 -4.19 26.43 5.37
CA PHE A 24 -3.95 27.81 4.94
C PHE A 24 -3.82 27.88 3.43
N SER A 25 -4.37 28.95 2.84
CA SER A 25 -4.44 29.17 1.39
C SER A 25 -3.61 30.38 0.98
N VAL A 26 -2.80 30.22 -0.06
CA VAL A 26 -1.99 31.29 -0.68
C VAL A 26 -2.42 31.49 -2.12
N PHE A 27 -2.55 32.75 -2.55
CA PHE A 27 -2.96 33.10 -3.92
C PHE A 27 -1.77 33.61 -4.74
N LEU A 28 -1.45 32.91 -5.83
CA LEU A 28 -0.25 33.13 -6.63
C LEU A 28 -0.56 33.31 -8.12
N CYS A 29 0.36 33.96 -8.83
CA CYS A 29 0.38 33.97 -10.29
C CYS A 29 1.00 32.66 -10.81
N LYS A 30 0.87 32.40 -12.11
CA LYS A 30 1.38 31.18 -12.75
C LYS A 30 2.87 30.92 -12.47
N GLY A 31 3.72 31.92 -12.67
CA GLY A 31 5.17 31.76 -12.49
C GLY A 31 5.60 31.50 -11.04
N CYS A 32 4.97 32.17 -10.07
CA CYS A 32 5.25 31.93 -8.65
C CYS A 32 4.74 30.56 -8.18
N ALA A 33 3.59 30.11 -8.69
CA ALA A 33 3.05 28.79 -8.36
C ALA A 33 3.95 27.66 -8.90
N GLU A 34 4.43 27.78 -10.14
CA GLU A 34 5.36 26.81 -10.75
C GLU A 34 6.67 26.73 -9.94
N ALA A 35 7.28 27.88 -9.60
CA ALA A 35 8.50 27.91 -8.80
C ALA A 35 8.33 27.29 -7.41
N GLN A 36 7.21 27.58 -6.72
CA GLN A 36 6.95 27.02 -5.40
C GLN A 36 6.62 25.52 -5.45
N SER A 37 5.94 25.06 -6.51
CA SER A 37 5.65 23.63 -6.70
C SER A 37 6.92 22.80 -6.96
N MET A 38 7.89 23.36 -7.69
CA MET A 38 9.18 22.73 -7.93
C MET A 38 10.02 22.66 -6.65
N ALA A 39 10.07 23.76 -5.88
CA ALA A 39 10.76 23.77 -4.59
C ALA A 39 10.15 22.77 -3.59
N TYR A 40 8.81 22.66 -3.55
CA TYR A 40 8.13 21.69 -2.70
C TYR A 40 8.37 20.24 -3.15
N MET A 41 8.49 19.99 -4.46
CA MET A 41 8.90 18.67 -4.96
C MET A 41 10.36 18.36 -4.61
N GLU A 42 11.29 19.30 -4.71
CA GLU A 42 12.69 19.08 -4.31
C GLU A 42 12.82 18.83 -2.81
N GLU A 43 12.06 19.53 -1.98
CA GLU A 43 12.05 19.34 -0.51
C GLU A 43 11.37 18.03 -0.10
N GLN A 44 10.28 17.63 -0.77
CA GLN A 44 9.65 16.31 -0.59
C GLN A 44 10.54 15.17 -1.12
N VAL A 45 11.34 15.38 -2.17
CA VAL A 45 12.32 14.40 -2.64
C VAL A 45 13.51 14.34 -1.68
N ALA A 46 13.90 15.43 -1.03
CA ALA A 46 14.95 15.44 -0.02
C ALA A 46 14.50 14.79 1.32
N GLU A 47 13.30 15.09 1.82
CA GLU A 47 12.77 14.55 3.08
C GLU A 47 12.12 13.16 2.92
N ASN A 48 11.57 12.83 1.75
CA ASN A 48 11.16 11.46 1.40
C ASN A 48 12.19 10.73 0.53
N SER A 49 13.45 11.18 0.50
CA SER A 49 14.57 10.31 0.15
C SER A 49 14.87 9.33 1.28
N VAL A 50 13.85 8.58 1.71
CA VAL A 50 14.05 7.14 1.74
C VAL A 50 14.38 6.77 0.31
N ASP A 51 15.67 6.84 0.01
CA ASP A 51 16.26 6.26 -1.18
C ASP A 51 15.69 4.85 -1.27
N PHE A 52 14.69 4.68 -2.12
CA PHE A 52 13.98 3.43 -2.33
C PHE A 52 15.01 2.33 -2.65
N LEU A 53 16.13 2.71 -3.26
CA LEU A 53 17.33 1.88 -3.46
C LEU A 53 18.05 1.52 -2.15
N SER A 54 18.23 2.43 -1.19
CA SER A 54 18.79 2.11 0.14
C SER A 54 17.91 1.15 0.96
N LEU A 55 16.58 1.15 0.79
CA LEU A 55 15.68 0.16 1.42
C LEU A 55 15.75 -1.22 0.72
N LEU A 56 16.13 -1.26 -0.56
CA LEU A 56 16.38 -2.49 -1.33
C LEU A 56 17.76 -3.10 -1.01
N GLN A 57 18.76 -2.27 -0.70
CA GLN A 57 20.16 -2.66 -0.53
C GLN A 57 20.53 -3.36 0.80
N ARG A 58 19.57 -3.67 1.68
CA ARG A 58 19.81 -4.48 2.89
C ARG A 58 19.25 -5.89 2.79
N THR A 59 19.46 -6.54 1.66
CA THR A 59 19.38 -8.00 1.56
C THR A 59 20.80 -8.59 1.60
N PRO A 60 21.02 -9.77 2.20
CA PRO A 60 22.32 -10.44 2.09
C PRO A 60 22.62 -10.68 0.61
N GLU A 61 23.65 -10.01 0.10
CA GLU A 61 23.99 -9.83 -1.32
C GLU A 61 24.21 -11.13 -2.14
N LYS A 62 24.20 -12.31 -1.52
CA LYS A 62 24.65 -13.55 -2.19
C LYS A 62 23.57 -14.38 -2.88
N ASP A 63 22.30 -14.26 -2.51
CA ASP A 63 21.23 -15.13 -3.05
C ASP A 63 20.32 -14.45 -4.09
N VAL A 64 20.46 -13.13 -4.27
CA VAL A 64 19.58 -12.33 -5.14
C VAL A 64 20.04 -12.33 -6.61
N GLU A 65 21.33 -12.49 -6.87
CA GLU A 65 21.91 -12.42 -8.22
C GLU A 65 21.53 -13.60 -9.13
N MET A 66 20.94 -14.68 -8.61
CA MET A 66 20.63 -15.89 -9.39
C MET A 66 19.13 -16.16 -9.59
N LEU A 67 18.24 -15.30 -9.08
CA LEU A 67 16.80 -15.51 -9.22
C LEU A 67 16.30 -14.91 -10.53
N GLU A 68 16.02 -15.74 -11.53
CA GLU A 68 15.51 -15.33 -12.84
C GLU A 68 14.15 -15.98 -13.14
N CYS A 69 13.32 -15.27 -13.90
CA CYS A 69 12.08 -15.81 -14.41
C CYS A 69 12.36 -16.76 -15.58
N GLU A 70 11.92 -18.00 -15.46
CA GLU A 70 12.10 -19.05 -16.48
C GLU A 70 11.38 -18.75 -17.81
N TYR A 71 10.39 -17.84 -17.80
CA TYR A 71 9.56 -17.51 -18.96
C TYR A 71 10.09 -16.31 -19.75
N CYS A 72 10.44 -15.22 -19.07
CA CYS A 72 10.87 -13.98 -19.73
C CYS A 72 12.36 -13.63 -19.51
N GLY A 73 13.06 -14.40 -18.67
CA GLY A 73 14.48 -14.17 -18.35
C GLY A 73 14.76 -12.96 -17.47
N MET A 74 13.73 -12.27 -16.97
CA MET A 74 13.93 -11.12 -16.07
C MET A 74 14.52 -11.59 -14.74
N SER A 75 15.61 -10.96 -14.29
CA SER A 75 16.18 -11.23 -12.97
C SER A 75 15.47 -10.44 -11.87
N LEU A 76 15.54 -10.93 -10.64
CA LEU A 76 15.03 -10.21 -9.47
C LEU A 76 15.73 -8.85 -9.31
N GLN A 77 17.03 -8.76 -9.59
CA GLN A 77 17.75 -7.49 -9.58
C GLN A 77 17.15 -6.49 -10.57
N ALA A 78 16.86 -6.91 -11.80
CA ALA A 78 16.21 -6.04 -12.79
C ALA A 78 14.81 -5.58 -12.36
N VAL A 79 14.06 -6.43 -11.64
CA VAL A 79 12.76 -6.07 -11.05
C VAL A 79 12.95 -5.01 -9.94
N MET A 80 13.94 -5.18 -9.07
CA MET A 80 14.23 -4.23 -7.99
C MET A 80 14.69 -2.87 -8.53
N ASP A 81 15.56 -2.86 -9.55
CA ASP A 81 16.11 -1.63 -10.12
C ASP A 81 15.06 -0.85 -10.93
N SER A 82 14.15 -1.56 -11.61
CA SER A 82 13.11 -0.95 -12.46
C SER A 82 11.77 -0.73 -11.77
N SER A 83 11.56 -1.36 -10.60
CA SER A 83 10.28 -1.47 -9.91
C SER A 83 9.15 -2.05 -10.77
N LYS A 84 9.49 -2.89 -11.77
CA LYS A 84 8.54 -3.45 -12.74
C LYS A 84 8.72 -4.95 -12.88
N LEU A 85 7.61 -5.67 -12.95
CA LEU A 85 7.58 -7.09 -13.28
C LEU A 85 7.51 -7.27 -14.81
N GLY A 86 8.12 -8.35 -15.31
CA GLY A 86 8.29 -8.57 -16.75
C GLY A 86 7.09 -9.23 -17.44
N CYS A 87 6.63 -10.36 -16.92
CA CYS A 87 5.49 -11.13 -17.45
C CYS A 87 4.59 -11.62 -16.32
N GLU A 88 3.48 -12.27 -16.64
CA GLU A 88 2.53 -12.79 -15.64
C GLU A 88 3.16 -13.77 -14.64
N HIS A 89 4.07 -14.64 -15.09
CA HIS A 89 4.76 -15.60 -14.22
C HIS A 89 5.75 -14.95 -13.25
N CYS A 90 6.14 -13.68 -13.48
CA CYS A 90 6.99 -12.95 -12.54
C CYS A 90 6.27 -12.67 -11.21
N TYR A 91 4.94 -12.58 -11.21
CA TYR A 91 4.18 -12.35 -9.98
C TYR A 91 4.34 -13.54 -9.01
N ASP A 92 4.25 -14.76 -9.51
CA ASP A 92 4.42 -15.97 -8.70
C ASP A 92 5.89 -16.20 -8.34
N LYS A 93 6.80 -16.06 -9.32
CA LYS A 93 8.23 -16.36 -9.13
C LYS A 93 8.87 -15.45 -8.09
N PHE A 94 8.48 -14.18 -8.05
CA PHE A 94 9.05 -13.16 -7.17
C PHE A 94 8.11 -12.76 -6.03
N ALA A 95 7.02 -13.51 -5.79
CA ALA A 95 5.98 -13.15 -4.83
C ALA A 95 6.53 -12.75 -3.45
N ASP A 96 7.35 -13.60 -2.86
CA ASP A 96 7.94 -13.36 -1.54
C ASP A 96 8.85 -12.13 -1.52
N ASN A 97 9.64 -11.93 -2.57
CA ASN A 97 10.55 -10.79 -2.68
C ASN A 97 9.76 -9.48 -2.84
N VAL A 98 8.75 -9.46 -3.71
CA VAL A 98 7.87 -8.31 -3.92
C VAL A 98 7.12 -7.98 -2.65
N MET A 99 6.58 -8.98 -1.94
CA MET A 99 5.91 -8.76 -0.66
C MET A 99 6.85 -8.14 0.39
N GLN A 100 8.09 -8.62 0.49
CA GLN A 100 9.10 -8.01 1.36
C GLN A 100 9.41 -6.55 0.98
N MET A 101 9.49 -6.25 -0.32
CA MET A 101 9.70 -4.88 -0.80
C MET A 101 8.53 -3.96 -0.42
N VAL A 102 7.29 -4.42 -0.64
CA VAL A 102 6.07 -3.69 -0.29
C VAL A 102 6.01 -3.45 1.21
N GLU A 103 6.25 -4.47 2.04
CA GLU A 103 6.27 -4.35 3.49
C GLU A 103 7.29 -3.32 3.96
N ARG A 104 8.52 -3.32 3.41
CA ARG A 104 9.54 -2.32 3.75
C ARG A 104 9.10 -0.91 3.37
N ALA A 105 8.56 -0.73 2.16
CA ALA A 105 8.08 0.56 1.69
C ALA A 105 6.89 1.09 2.50
N GLN A 106 6.07 0.19 3.04
CA GLN A 106 4.88 0.53 3.84
C GLN A 106 5.13 0.50 5.35
N ASN A 107 6.38 0.58 5.82
CA ASN A 107 6.72 0.55 7.25
C ASN A 107 6.16 -0.69 7.99
N GLY A 108 6.19 -1.85 7.33
CA GLY A 108 5.72 -3.12 7.86
C GLY A 108 4.21 -3.35 7.73
N ASN A 109 3.46 -2.41 7.16
CA ASN A 109 2.04 -2.63 6.90
C ASN A 109 1.88 -3.59 5.72
N LYS A 110 0.98 -4.56 5.89
CA LYS A 110 0.61 -5.55 4.87
C LYS A 110 -0.76 -5.28 4.25
N GLY A 111 -1.46 -4.28 4.74
CA GLY A 111 -2.83 -3.95 4.35
C GLY A 111 -3.20 -2.53 4.74
N HIS A 112 -4.31 -2.06 4.18
CA HIS A 112 -4.83 -0.72 4.42
C HIS A 112 -5.49 -0.66 5.81
N VAL A 113 -5.05 0.28 6.64
CA VAL A 113 -5.62 0.53 7.99
C VAL A 113 -6.34 1.89 8.07
N GLY A 114 -6.53 2.56 6.93
CA GLY A 114 -7.05 3.91 6.85
C GLY A 114 -8.57 3.99 6.66
N LYS A 115 -9.01 5.10 6.04
CA LYS A 115 -10.42 5.32 5.72
C LYS A 115 -10.92 4.25 4.75
N VAL A 116 -12.09 3.70 5.06
CA VAL A 116 -12.83 2.74 4.24
C VAL A 116 -14.15 3.39 3.82
N PRO A 117 -14.60 3.23 2.56
CA PRO A 117 -15.94 3.65 2.15
C PRO A 117 -17.03 3.05 3.04
N LEU A 118 -18.06 3.83 3.38
CA LEU A 118 -19.14 3.34 4.25
C LEU A 118 -19.87 2.12 3.67
N ALA A 119 -20.00 2.06 2.34
CA ALA A 119 -20.64 0.95 1.63
C ALA A 119 -19.89 -0.38 1.79
N GLU A 120 -18.56 -0.34 1.94
CA GLU A 120 -17.71 -1.53 2.02
C GLU A 120 -17.41 -1.94 3.46
N LYS A 121 -17.74 -1.08 4.44
CA LYS A 121 -17.38 -1.30 5.84
C LYS A 121 -17.99 -2.58 6.43
N GLU A 122 -19.22 -2.91 6.05
CA GLU A 122 -19.89 -4.13 6.51
C GLU A 122 -19.26 -5.38 5.89
N VAL A 123 -18.97 -5.33 4.58
CA VAL A 123 -18.32 -6.42 3.84
C VAL A 123 -16.94 -6.72 4.43
N LEU A 124 -16.08 -5.70 4.56
CA LEU A 124 -14.74 -5.87 5.11
C LEU A 124 -14.75 -6.33 6.57
N ALA A 125 -15.76 -5.96 7.36
CA ALA A 125 -15.89 -6.44 8.73
C ALA A 125 -16.22 -7.95 8.79
N VAL A 126 -17.07 -8.43 7.88
CA VAL A 126 -17.41 -9.85 7.74
C VAL A 126 -16.20 -10.63 7.25
N GLU A 127 -15.47 -10.13 6.25
CA GLU A 127 -14.24 -10.76 5.75
C GLU A 127 -13.17 -10.88 6.84
N GLU A 128 -12.97 -9.84 7.64
CA GLU A 128 -12.01 -9.86 8.75
C GLU A 128 -12.41 -10.89 9.82
N GLN A 129 -13.70 -10.95 10.17
CA GLN A 129 -14.21 -11.97 11.10
C GLN A 129 -14.00 -13.38 10.54
N LEU A 130 -14.25 -13.58 9.24
CA LEU A 130 -14.04 -14.85 8.58
C LEU A 130 -12.57 -15.28 8.64
N ARG A 131 -11.65 -14.35 8.37
CA ARG A 131 -10.20 -14.60 8.44
C ARG A 131 -9.77 -15.02 9.85
N VAL A 132 -10.21 -14.30 10.88
CA VAL A 132 -9.90 -14.62 12.28
C VAL A 132 -10.41 -16.02 12.66
N LEU A 133 -11.63 -16.37 12.24
CA LEU A 133 -12.18 -17.70 12.52
C LEU A 133 -11.43 -18.81 11.75
N GLN A 134 -10.99 -18.55 10.53
CA GLN A 134 -10.17 -19.47 9.73
C GLN A 134 -8.80 -19.74 10.38
N ASP A 135 -8.14 -18.70 10.89
CA ASP A 135 -6.88 -18.87 11.63
C ASP A 135 -7.11 -19.64 12.93
N ARG A 136 -8.23 -19.35 13.63
CA ARG A 136 -8.57 -20.00 14.89
C ARG A 136 -8.86 -21.49 14.72
N ILE A 137 -9.58 -21.90 13.67
CA ILE A 137 -9.88 -23.33 13.45
C ILE A 137 -8.61 -24.11 13.12
N VAL A 138 -7.67 -23.53 12.36
CA VAL A 138 -6.36 -24.16 12.07
C VAL A 138 -5.59 -24.41 13.37
N LEU A 139 -5.55 -23.43 14.27
CA LEU A 139 -4.92 -23.57 15.58
C LEU A 139 -5.58 -24.67 16.43
N LEU A 140 -6.92 -24.66 16.54
CA LEU A 140 -7.67 -25.64 17.33
C LEU A 140 -7.49 -27.07 16.82
N VAL A 141 -7.40 -27.26 15.50
CA VAL A 141 -7.11 -28.57 14.90
C VAL A 141 -5.69 -29.02 15.23
N ALA A 142 -4.71 -28.12 15.20
CA ALA A 142 -3.33 -28.42 15.57
C ALA A 142 -3.19 -28.78 17.07
N GLU A 143 -4.05 -28.23 17.92
CA GLU A 143 -4.13 -28.51 19.36
C GLU A 143 -5.02 -29.73 19.70
N GLU A 144 -5.56 -30.44 18.70
CA GLU A 144 -6.49 -31.57 18.86
C GLU A 144 -7.80 -31.23 19.60
N ALA A 145 -8.16 -29.93 19.65
CA ALA A 145 -9.38 -29.42 20.28
C ALA A 145 -10.60 -29.51 19.34
N PHE A 146 -10.99 -30.73 18.96
CA PHE A 146 -11.97 -30.98 17.89
C PHE A 146 -13.40 -30.48 18.19
N GLU A 147 -13.83 -30.49 19.45
CA GLU A 147 -15.16 -29.97 19.83
C GLU A 147 -15.24 -28.46 19.61
N GLU A 148 -14.21 -27.71 20.02
CA GLU A 148 -14.11 -26.27 19.79
C GLU A 148 -13.96 -25.96 18.29
N ALA A 149 -13.16 -26.75 17.56
CA ALA A 149 -13.02 -26.60 16.11
C ALA A 149 -14.36 -26.80 15.38
N ALA A 150 -15.22 -27.71 15.84
CA ALA A 150 -16.55 -27.90 15.29
C ALA A 150 -17.45 -26.67 15.51
N VAL A 151 -17.38 -26.04 16.69
CA VAL A 151 -18.10 -24.78 16.98
C VAL A 151 -17.62 -23.66 16.05
N VAL A 152 -16.31 -23.48 15.90
CA VAL A 152 -15.74 -22.45 15.02
C VAL A 152 -16.09 -22.72 13.56
N ARG A 153 -16.09 -23.97 13.11
CA ARG A 153 -16.54 -24.35 11.75
C ARG A 153 -17.99 -23.94 11.50
N ASP A 154 -18.87 -24.19 12.46
CA ASP A 154 -20.28 -23.87 12.31
C ASP A 154 -20.50 -22.33 12.32
N GLN A 155 -19.71 -21.58 13.09
CA GLN A 155 -19.65 -20.12 13.01
C GLN A 155 -19.20 -19.62 11.64
N ILE A 156 -18.14 -20.21 11.06
CA ILE A 156 -17.68 -19.87 9.70
C ILE A 156 -18.79 -20.11 8.67
N ARG A 157 -19.53 -21.22 8.80
CA ARG A 157 -20.64 -21.52 7.89
C ARG A 157 -21.76 -20.48 8.02
N ALA A 158 -22.20 -20.18 9.24
CA ALA A 158 -23.25 -19.19 9.48
C ALA A 158 -22.84 -17.82 8.92
N LEU A 159 -21.60 -17.37 9.17
CA LEU A 159 -21.10 -16.09 8.67
C LEU A 159 -21.09 -16.02 7.14
N LYS A 160 -20.75 -17.12 6.45
CA LYS A 160 -20.79 -17.20 4.99
C LYS A 160 -22.22 -17.21 4.44
N GLU A 161 -23.14 -17.87 5.11
CA GLU A 161 -24.56 -17.91 4.71
C GLU A 161 -25.23 -16.54 4.91
N ASP A 162 -24.89 -15.84 6.00
CA ASP A 162 -25.38 -14.49 6.29
C ASP A 162 -24.75 -13.44 5.34
N GLY A 163 -23.50 -13.65 4.92
CA GLY A 163 -22.77 -12.78 3.99
C GLY A 163 -23.01 -13.04 2.50
N ALA A 164 -23.67 -14.14 2.13
CA ALA A 164 -23.90 -14.57 0.74
C ALA A 164 -24.82 -13.63 -0.10
N GLY A 165 -25.18 -12.46 0.42
CA GLY A 165 -25.90 -11.40 -0.31
C GLY A 165 -25.01 -10.31 -0.90
N LEU A 166 -23.67 -10.43 -0.82
CA LEU A 166 -22.72 -9.36 -1.19
C LEU A 166 -21.85 -9.68 -2.42
N ASP A 167 -21.94 -10.89 -2.99
CA ASP A 167 -21.06 -11.39 -4.06
C ASP A 167 -21.80 -11.78 -5.37
N GLU A 168 -22.99 -11.23 -5.64
CA GLU A 168 -23.66 -11.38 -6.94
C GLU A 168 -23.83 -10.03 -7.67
N GLU A 169 -22.73 -9.45 -8.16
CA GLU A 169 -22.72 -8.55 -9.34
C GLU A 169 -21.34 -8.46 -10.01
#